data_AF-A0A0G1CHF8-F1
#
_entry.id   AF-A0A0G1CHF8-F1
#
_cell.length_a   1.000
_cell.length_b   1.000
_cell.length_c   1.000
_cell.angle_alpha   90.00
_cell.angle_beta   90.00
_cell.angle_gamma   90.00
#
_symmetry.space_group_name_H-M   'P 1'
#
loop_
_entity.id
_entity.type
_entity.pdbx_description
1 polymer ?
#
loop_
_entity_poly.entity_id
_entity_poly.type
_entity_poly.pdbx_seq_one_letter_code
_entity_poly.pdbx_strand_id
1 'polypeptide(L)'
;MDKSSGLSSQEAREKLKQHGYNVLPESAPTPDLEIFVRQLKSPLIYILVIAAGISFALKDVTDTIVIMMAVVVNTILGFYQERKAERGLVALKRILSPRAKVIRDGKQQEVEIKYLVR
;
A
#
# COMPACT_ATOMS: atom_id res chain seq x y z
N MET A 1 -26.76 -29.76 -11.79
CA MET A 1 -25.42 -29.19 -12.06
C MET A 1 -24.43 -30.34 -12.03
N ASP A 2 -23.94 -30.75 -13.19
CA ASP A 2 -22.89 -31.76 -13.27
C ASP A 2 -21.61 -31.16 -12.68
N LYS A 3 -21.28 -31.53 -11.44
CA LYS A 3 -20.13 -30.98 -10.70
C LYS A 3 -18.79 -31.25 -11.41
N SER A 4 -18.79 -32.14 -12.40
CA SER A 4 -17.63 -32.64 -13.12
C SER A 4 -17.11 -31.68 -14.19
N SER A 5 -17.99 -30.91 -14.85
CA SER A 5 -17.65 -30.13 -16.04
C SER A 5 -17.35 -28.64 -15.77
N GLY A 6 -17.58 -28.16 -14.54
CA GLY A 6 -17.34 -26.77 -14.18
C GLY A 6 -18.27 -25.79 -14.89
N LEU A 7 -17.94 -24.48 -14.87
CA LEU A 7 -18.69 -23.44 -15.59
C LEU A 7 -18.33 -23.46 -17.08
N SER A 8 -19.24 -23.06 -17.98
CA SER A 8 -18.81 -22.77 -19.35
C SER A 8 -18.01 -21.45 -19.42
N SER A 9 -17.15 -21.30 -20.43
CA SER A 9 -16.45 -20.02 -20.65
C SER A 9 -17.41 -18.86 -20.88
N GLN A 10 -18.59 -19.13 -21.46
CA GLN A 10 -19.62 -18.12 -21.72
C GLN A 10 -20.32 -17.67 -20.43
N GLU A 11 -20.74 -18.60 -19.57
CA GLU A 11 -21.32 -18.30 -18.25
C GLU A 11 -20.34 -17.56 -17.36
N ALA A 12 -19.06 -17.96 -17.35
CA ALA A 12 -18.03 -17.26 -16.59
C ALA A 12 -17.88 -15.79 -17.05
N ARG A 13 -17.99 -15.54 -18.36
CA ARG A 13 -17.89 -14.20 -18.94
C ARG A 13 -19.11 -13.34 -18.65
N GLU A 14 -20.30 -13.93 -18.65
CA GLU A 14 -21.54 -13.25 -18.26
C GLU A 14 -21.54 -12.90 -16.77
N LYS A 15 -21.12 -13.84 -15.90
CA LYS A 15 -20.96 -13.58 -14.47
C LYS A 15 -19.94 -12.49 -14.19
N LEU A 16 -18.82 -12.44 -14.92
CA LEU A 16 -17.83 -11.37 -14.84
C LEU A 16 -18.41 -10.00 -15.22
N LYS A 17 -19.30 -9.94 -16.21
CA LYS A 17 -20.00 -8.69 -16.57
C LYS A 17 -20.95 -8.22 -15.46
N GLN A 18 -21.58 -9.15 -14.75
CA GLN A 18 -22.52 -8.84 -13.67
C GLN A 18 -21.84 -8.48 -12.35
N HIS A 19 -20.77 -9.18 -11.99
CA HIS A 19 -20.11 -9.06 -10.68
C HIS A 19 -18.85 -8.20 -10.72
N GLY A 20 -18.32 -7.90 -11.92
CA GLY A 20 -17.03 -7.26 -12.08
C GLY A 20 -15.86 -8.22 -11.86
N TYR A 21 -14.64 -7.73 -12.09
CA TYR A 21 -13.42 -8.49 -11.84
C TYR A 21 -13.22 -8.69 -10.34
N ASN A 22 -12.68 -9.85 -9.97
CA ASN A 22 -12.29 -10.16 -8.60
C ASN A 22 -10.95 -9.48 -8.27
N VAL A 23 -10.95 -8.15 -8.28
CA VAL A 23 -9.83 -7.29 -7.89
C VAL A 23 -10.21 -6.54 -6.62
N LEU A 24 -9.30 -6.56 -5.64
CA LEU A 24 -9.40 -5.69 -4.49
C LEU A 24 -9.14 -4.25 -4.97
N PRO A 25 -9.94 -3.26 -4.52
CA PRO A 25 -9.66 -1.86 -4.84
C PRO A 25 -8.23 -1.51 -4.41
N GLU A 26 -7.44 -0.98 -5.35
CA GLU A 26 -6.12 -0.47 -5.03
C GLU A 26 -6.28 0.79 -4.16
N SER A 27 -5.70 0.77 -2.96
CA SER A 27 -5.61 1.98 -2.14
C SER A 27 -4.90 3.06 -2.93
N ALA A 28 -5.52 4.23 -3.05
CA ALA A 28 -4.86 5.40 -3.63
C ALA A 28 -3.54 5.65 -2.89
N PRO A 29 -2.49 6.10 -3.59
CA PRO A 29 -1.23 6.42 -2.94
C PRO A 29 -1.47 7.43 -1.81
N THR A 30 -0.84 7.19 -0.66
CA THR A 30 -1.03 8.04 0.52
C THR A 30 -0.70 9.50 0.16
N PRO A 31 -1.60 10.47 0.39
CA PRO A 31 -1.34 11.88 0.09
C PRO A 31 -0.14 12.41 0.87
N ASP A 32 0.67 13.28 0.27
CA ASP A 32 1.88 13.84 0.90
C ASP A 32 1.57 14.57 2.22
N LEU A 33 0.41 15.24 2.28
CA LEU A 33 -0.12 15.89 3.49
C LEU A 33 -0.42 14.88 4.62
N GLU A 34 -0.92 13.70 4.29
CA GLU A 34 -1.22 12.68 5.27
C GLU A 34 0.07 12.07 5.84
N ILE A 35 1.08 11.87 4.99
CA ILE A 35 2.43 11.46 5.41
C ILE A 35 3.02 12.49 6.39
N PHE A 36 2.89 13.78 6.09
CA PHE A 36 3.34 14.86 6.98
C PHE A 36 2.63 14.85 8.34
N VAL A 37 1.30 14.75 8.36
CA VAL A 37 0.52 14.67 9.60
C VAL A 37 0.88 13.43 10.42
N ARG A 38 1.15 12.30 9.75
CA ARG A 38 1.57 11.07 10.42
C ARG A 38 2.97 11.20 11.02
N GLN A 39 3.88 11.91 10.35
CA GLN A 39 5.21 12.21 10.88
C GLN A 39 5.10 13.04 12.17
N LEU A 40 4.19 14.02 12.23
CA LEU A 40 3.92 14.81 13.44
C LEU A 40 3.41 13.98 14.62
N LYS A 41 2.76 12.84 14.36
CA LYS A 41 2.31 11.89 15.39
C LYS A 41 3.38 10.90 15.82
N SER A 42 4.58 10.96 15.24
CA SER A 42 5.68 10.08 15.61
C SER A 42 6.21 10.41 17.01
N PRO A 43 6.41 9.41 17.90
CA PRO A 43 7.02 9.61 19.21
C PRO A 43 8.34 10.39 19.16
N LEU A 44 9.11 10.18 18.09
CA LEU A 44 10.40 10.84 17.88
C LEU A 44 10.25 12.35 17.59
N ILE A 45 9.18 12.78 16.91
CA ILE A 45 8.91 14.21 16.71
C ILE A 45 8.59 14.89 18.05
N TYR A 46 7.84 14.24 18.94
CA TYR A 46 7.57 14.83 20.26
C TYR A 46 8.87 15.08 21.04
N ILE A 47 9.83 14.15 20.98
CA ILE A 47 11.14 14.32 21.60
C ILE A 47 11.88 15.53 21.00
N LEU A 48 11.87 15.66 19.66
CA LEU A 48 12.53 16.78 18.97
C LEU A 48 11.88 18.13 19.27
N VAL A 49 10.55 18.18 19.34
CA VAL A 49 9.79 19.40 19.67
C VAL A 49 10.07 19.82 21.12
N ILE A 50 10.11 18.88 22.06
CA ILE A 50 10.46 19.17 23.46
C ILE A 50 11.91 19.67 23.55
N ALA A 51 12.85 19.00 22.88
CA ALA A 51 14.25 19.41 22.83
C ALA A 51 14.42 20.82 22.24
N ALA A 52 13.76 21.11 21.12
CA ALA A 52 13.77 22.44 20.51
C ALA A 52 13.19 23.51 21.44
N GLY A 53 12.12 23.21 22.18
CA GLY A 53 11.53 24.12 23.17
C GLY A 53 12.50 24.43 24.32
N ILE A 54 13.24 23.42 24.80
CA ILE A 54 14.26 23.58 25.84
C ILE A 54 15.44 24.42 25.31
N SER A 55 15.98 24.10 24.13
CA SER A 55 17.09 24.85 23.52
C SER A 55 16.71 26.30 23.22
N PHE A 56 15.47 26.56 22.77
CA PHE A 56 14.96 27.91 22.56
C PHE A 56 14.86 28.69 23.87
N ALA A 57 14.39 28.07 24.95
CA ALA A 57 14.36 28.68 26.27
C ALA A 57 15.76 29.04 26.79
N LEU A 58 16.78 28.26 26.43
CA LEU A 58 18.19 28.51 26.71
C LEU A 58 18.85 29.54 25.79
N LYS A 59 18.11 30.06 24.78
CA LYS A 59 18.62 30.94 23.71
C LYS A 59 19.81 30.34 22.94
N ASP A 60 19.94 29.02 22.92
CA ASP A 60 20.99 28.34 22.17
C ASP A 60 20.57 28.18 20.71
N VAL A 61 21.07 29.11 19.90
CA VAL A 61 20.79 29.16 18.46
C VAL A 61 21.46 28.00 17.73
N THR A 62 22.58 27.48 18.25
CA THR A 62 23.35 26.40 17.62
C THR A 62 22.58 25.09 17.70
N ASP A 63 22.12 24.74 18.90
CA ASP A 63 21.32 23.52 19.12
C ASP A 63 20.01 23.56 18.34
N THR A 64 19.34 24.72 18.32
CA THR A 64 18.10 24.92 17.57
C THR A 64 18.30 24.61 16.07
N ILE A 65 19.41 25.07 15.47
CA ILE A 65 19.74 24.80 14.06
C ILE A 65 20.02 23.31 13.82
N VAL A 66 20.78 22.65 14.71
CA VAL A 66 21.10 21.22 14.59
C VAL A 66 19.84 20.37 14.64
N ILE A 67 18.94 20.64 15.59
CA ILE A 67 17.66 19.94 15.73
C ILE A 67 16.79 20.17 14.48
N MET A 68 16.72 21.40 13.98
CA MET A 68 15.96 21.71 12.77
C MET A 68 16.49 20.94 11.55
N MET A 69 17.82 20.86 11.38
CA MET A 69 18.43 20.05 10.33
C MET A 69 18.07 18.57 10.45
N ALA A 70 18.10 18.01 11.67
CA ALA A 70 17.74 16.62 11.91
C ALA A 70 16.27 16.35 11.55
N VAL A 71 15.34 17.26 11.87
CA VAL A 71 13.92 17.16 11.48
C VAL A 71 13.76 17.13 9.95
N VAL A 72 14.46 18.02 9.24
CA VAL A 72 14.41 18.08 7.76
C VAL A 72 14.92 16.77 7.15
N VAL A 73 16.08 16.29 7.60
CA VAL A 73 16.67 15.02 7.14
C VAL A 73 15.72 13.85 7.41
N ASN A 74 15.15 13.79 8.62
CA ASN A 74 14.21 12.74 8.99
C ASN A 74 12.95 12.78 8.12
N THR A 75 12.43 13.97 7.82
CA THR A 75 11.23 14.14 6.98
C THR A 75 11.50 13.65 5.55
N ILE A 76 12.62 14.06 4.94
CA ILE A 76 13.00 13.63 3.59
C ILE A 76 13.22 12.12 3.54
N LEU A 77 13.98 11.59 4.50
CA LEU A 77 14.29 10.17 4.57
C LEU A 77 13.03 9.34 4.82
N GLY A 78 12.15 9.79 5.72
CA GLY A 78 10.86 9.16 6.02
C GLY A 78 9.95 9.12 4.79
N PHE A 79 9.86 10.24 4.06
CA PHE A 79 9.10 10.30 2.80
C PHE A 79 9.63 9.30 1.76
N TYR A 80 10.96 9.24 1.59
CA TYR A 80 11.58 8.32 0.65
C TYR A 80 11.39 6.85 1.07
N GLN A 81 11.53 6.55 2.36
CA GLN A 81 11.31 5.21 2.91
C GLN A 81 9.86 4.75 2.71
N GLU A 82 8.88 5.62 2.96
CA GLU A 82 7.46 5.33 2.79
C GLU A 82 7.14 4.99 1.32
N ARG A 83 7.58 5.85 0.39
CA ARG A 83 7.39 5.63 -1.06
C ARG A 83 8.06 4.34 -1.52
N LYS A 84 9.24 4.01 -0.98
CA LYS A 84 9.95 2.76 -1.29
C LYS A 84 9.19 1.53 -0.77
N ALA A 85 8.65 1.60 0.44
CA ALA A 85 7.85 0.52 1.04
C ALA A 85 6.56 0.27 0.24
N GLU A 86 5.85 1.32 -0.12
CA GLU A 86 4.63 1.25 -0.93
C GLU A 86 4.90 0.60 -2.31
N ARG A 87 5.96 1.03 -3.00
CA ARG A 87 6.39 0.41 -4.27
C ARG A 87 6.76 -1.06 -4.10
N GLY A 88 7.42 -1.42 -2.99
CA GLY A 88 7.76 -2.82 -2.68
C GLY A 88 6.52 -3.70 -2.52
N LEU A 89 5.50 -3.22 -1.81
CA LEU A 89 4.23 -3.93 -1.67
C LEU A 89 3.50 -4.11 -3.00
N VAL A 90 3.49 -3.08 -3.85
CA VAL A 90 2.90 -3.16 -5.20
C VAL A 90 3.64 -4.19 -6.06
N ALA A 91 4.98 -4.19 -6.04
CA ALA A 91 5.78 -5.16 -6.78
C ALA A 91 5.53 -6.59 -6.29
N LEU A 92 5.46 -6.80 -4.98
CA LEU A 92 5.14 -8.10 -4.39
C LEU A 92 3.74 -8.58 -4.79
N LYS A 93 2.73 -7.71 -4.74
CA LYS A 93 1.37 -8.04 -5.19
C LYS A 93 1.35 -8.48 -6.67
N ARG A 94 2.14 -7.84 -7.53
CA ARG A 94 2.24 -8.20 -8.97
C ARG A 94 2.92 -9.55 -9.18
N ILE A 95 3.99 -9.85 -8.45
CA ILE A 95 4.66 -11.16 -8.51
C ILE A 95 3.70 -12.26 -8.06
N LEU A 96 2.92 -11.99 -7.02
CA LEU A 96 2.00 -12.96 -6.47
C LEU A 96 0.78 -13.22 -7.34
N SER A 97 0.52 -12.43 -8.42
CA SER A 97 -0.67 -12.47 -9.30
C SER A 97 -1.32 -13.84 -9.31
N PRO A 98 -2.21 -14.09 -8.34
CA PRO A 98 -2.46 -15.46 -7.97
C PRO A 98 -3.22 -16.11 -9.10
N ARG A 99 -2.75 -17.28 -9.52
CA ARG A 99 -3.39 -18.10 -10.54
C ARG A 99 -4.14 -19.21 -9.84
N ALA A 100 -5.36 -19.46 -10.29
CA ALA A 100 -6.20 -20.52 -9.78
C ALA A 100 -6.44 -21.55 -10.88
N LYS A 101 -6.33 -22.83 -10.53
CA LYS A 101 -6.78 -23.92 -11.40
C LYS A 101 -8.30 -24.01 -11.27
N VAL A 102 -8.98 -23.89 -12.40
CA VAL A 102 -10.44 -23.99 -12.51
C VAL A 102 -10.80 -25.02 -13.56
N ILE A 103 -12.00 -25.59 -13.48
CA ILE A 103 -12.57 -26.38 -14.56
C ILE A 103 -13.55 -25.47 -15.30
N ARG A 104 -13.32 -25.25 -16.60
CA ARG A 104 -14.34 -24.66 -17.48
C ARG A 104 -14.45 -25.43 -18.77
N ASP A 105 -15.65 -25.53 -19.30
CA ASP A 105 -15.97 -26.34 -20.49
C ASP A 105 -15.45 -27.79 -20.35
N GLY A 106 -15.51 -28.36 -19.14
CA GLY A 106 -15.01 -29.69 -18.83
C GLY A 106 -13.49 -29.86 -18.82
N LYS A 107 -12.71 -28.78 -19.02
CA LYS A 107 -11.25 -28.82 -19.07
C LYS A 107 -10.64 -28.04 -17.91
N GLN A 108 -9.58 -28.61 -17.33
CA GLN A 108 -8.79 -27.91 -16.33
C GLN A 108 -7.96 -26.81 -17.01
N GLN A 109 -8.11 -25.57 -16.56
CA GLN A 109 -7.40 -24.41 -17.06
C GLN A 109 -6.92 -23.54 -15.91
N GLU A 110 -5.83 -22.82 -16.13
CA GLU A 110 -5.26 -21.90 -15.15
C GLU A 110 -5.63 -20.47 -15.51
N VAL A 111 -6.33 -19.78 -14.61
CA VAL A 111 -6.81 -18.41 -14.82
C VAL A 111 -6.30 -17.50 -13.71
N GLU A 112 -6.05 -16.24 -14.03
CA GLU A 112 -5.77 -15.24 -13.00
C GLU A 112 -6.97 -15.09 -12.06
N ILE A 113 -6.72 -14.91 -10.76
CA ILE A 113 -7.77 -14.76 -9.74
C ILE A 113 -8.78 -13.66 -10.09
N LYS A 114 -8.37 -12.60 -10.81
CA LYS A 114 -9.28 -11.53 -11.24
C LYS A 114 -10.44 -12.01 -12.13
N TYR A 115 -10.26 -13.15 -12.80
CA TYR A 115 -11.29 -13.78 -13.64
C TYR A 115 -12.09 -14.86 -12.92
N LEU A 116 -11.86 -15.07 -11.61
CA LEU A 116 -12.67 -15.98 -10.81
C LEU A 116 -14.04 -15.37 -10.55
N VAL A 117 -15.05 -16.22 -10.69
CA VAL A 117 -16.45 -15.93 -10.40
C VAL A 117 -17.06 -17.17 -9.72
N ARG A 118 -17.97 -16.94 -8.78
CA ARG A 118 -18.69 -17.99 -8.06
C ARG A 118 -19.93 -18.43 -8.82
#